data_AF-A0A1D3DV98-F1
#
_entry.id   AF-A0A1D3DV98-F1
#
_cell.length_a   1.000
_cell.length_b   1.000
_cell.length_c   1.000
_cell.angle_alpha   90.00
_cell.angle_beta   90.00
_cell.angle_gamma   90.00
#
_symmetry.space_group_name_H-M   'P 1'
#
loop_
_entity.id
_entity.type
_entity.pdbx_description
1 polymer ?
#
loop_
_entity_poly.entity_id
_entity_poly.type
_entity_poly.pdbx_seq_one_letter_code
_entity_poly.pdbx_strand_id
1 'polypeptide(L)'
;MSWDEWEQLKTEAAERQSSRMRLNQLPASDPAGGDGGGSSGDLRTRKQAWTRAGEGVKGLKADISEGLKKLDDGQSGVAESSGCQSAAAQKELYDSWRSYGGKVSGRCGTVGGLLERAGRDLAMTDKAIEEEFARIRAQYQDTEPVGGQAKGR
;
A
#
# COMPACT_ATOMS: atom_id res chain seq x y z
N MET A 1 41.29 -5.84 18.96
CA MET A 1 40.23 -6.85 18.77
C MET A 1 40.93 -8.15 18.46
N SER A 2 41.07 -9.00 19.47
CA SER A 2 41.73 -10.30 19.30
C SER A 2 40.78 -11.24 18.56
N TRP A 3 41.34 -12.06 17.69
CA TRP A 3 40.59 -12.98 16.84
C TRP A 3 39.72 -13.95 17.66
N ASP A 4 40.16 -14.25 18.89
CA ASP A 4 39.45 -15.08 19.86
C ASP A 4 38.12 -14.46 20.34
N GLU A 5 38.04 -13.12 20.42
CA GLU A 5 36.78 -12.42 20.75
C GLU A 5 35.74 -12.60 19.62
N TRP A 6 36.21 -12.74 18.39
CA TRP A 6 35.35 -12.92 17.21
C TRP A 6 34.80 -14.35 17.13
N GLU A 7 35.60 -15.35 17.47
CA GLU A 7 35.10 -16.74 17.54
C GLU A 7 34.11 -16.93 18.69
N GLN A 8 34.35 -16.34 19.86
CA GLN A 8 33.39 -16.39 20.97
C GLN A 8 32.02 -15.80 20.60
N LEU A 9 32.02 -14.65 19.91
CA LEU A 9 30.79 -14.01 19.44
C LEU A 9 30.02 -14.88 18.43
N LYS A 10 30.72 -15.66 17.59
CA LYS A 10 30.09 -16.58 16.63
C LYS A 10 29.43 -17.77 17.31
N THR A 11 30.10 -18.40 18.27
CA THR A 11 29.51 -19.53 19.02
C THR A 11 28.32 -19.07 19.84
N GLU A 12 28.42 -17.91 20.50
CA GLU A 12 27.31 -17.35 21.29
C GLU A 12 26.11 -16.95 20.41
N ALA A 13 26.34 -16.50 19.18
CA ALA A 13 25.28 -16.23 18.20
C ALA A 13 24.62 -17.52 17.69
N ALA A 14 25.39 -18.58 17.43
CA ALA A 14 24.88 -19.88 17.02
C ALA A 14 24.05 -20.57 18.13
N GLU A 15 24.47 -20.45 19.39
CA GLU A 15 23.72 -20.92 20.56
C GLU A 15 22.39 -20.14 20.73
N ARG A 16 22.40 -18.82 20.52
CA ARG A 16 21.16 -18.00 20.48
C ARG A 16 20.24 -18.35 19.30
N GLN A 17 20.80 -18.74 18.15
CA GLN A 17 20.02 -19.15 16.98
C GLN A 17 19.26 -20.46 17.22
N SER A 18 19.86 -21.40 17.98
CA SER A 18 19.21 -22.65 18.38
C SER A 18 18.03 -22.43 19.34
N SER A 19 18.03 -21.31 20.08
CA SER A 19 17.02 -20.95 21.06
C SER A 19 16.18 -19.74 20.60
N ARG A 20 15.26 -20.03 19.66
CA ARG A 20 14.18 -19.16 19.16
C ARG A 20 14.59 -18.05 18.18
N MET A 21 14.78 -18.43 16.92
CA MET A 21 14.16 -17.63 15.85
C MET A 21 12.63 -17.79 15.94
N ARG A 22 12.00 -17.01 16.82
CA ARG A 22 10.57 -16.74 16.75
C ARG A 22 10.38 -15.56 15.80
N LEU A 23 10.34 -15.84 14.50
CA LEU A 23 9.55 -15.02 13.58
C LEU A 23 8.18 -14.81 14.23
N ASN A 24 7.64 -13.59 14.20
CA ASN A 24 6.37 -13.20 14.82
C ASN A 24 5.21 -14.10 14.38
N GLN A 25 5.12 -15.29 14.94
CA GLN A 25 4.02 -16.21 14.75
C GLN A 25 2.98 -15.87 15.81
N LEU A 26 1.79 -15.53 15.33
CA LEU A 26 0.58 -15.42 16.13
C LEU A 26 0.46 -16.64 17.05
N PRO A 27 0.01 -16.52 18.32
CA PRO A 27 -0.05 -17.65 19.23
C PRO A 27 -0.83 -18.80 18.60
N ALA A 28 -0.21 -19.98 18.53
CA ALA A 28 -0.90 -21.20 18.18
C ALA A 28 -1.92 -21.51 19.28
N SER A 29 -3.20 -21.35 18.95
CA SER A 29 -4.27 -21.98 19.72
C SER A 29 -4.26 -23.47 19.39
N ASP A 30 -4.06 -24.32 20.40
CA ASP A 30 -4.07 -25.79 20.34
C ASP A 30 -5.46 -26.36 19.89
N PRO A 31 -5.64 -27.70 19.75
CA PRO A 31 -5.33 -28.47 18.56
C PRO A 31 -6.60 -29.23 18.11
N ALA A 32 -7.19 -28.87 16.98
CA ALA A 32 -8.28 -29.66 16.41
C ALA A 32 -8.06 -29.84 14.91
N GLY A 33 -7.54 -31.02 14.55
CA GLY A 33 -7.64 -31.58 13.20
C GLY A 33 -6.77 -30.88 12.17
N GLY A 34 -5.95 -31.67 11.48
CA GLY A 34 -5.15 -31.18 10.38
C GLY A 34 -6.00 -30.50 9.31
N ASP A 35 -5.66 -29.26 9.03
CA ASP A 35 -5.62 -28.79 7.66
C ASP A 35 -4.37 -27.92 7.55
N GLY A 36 -3.33 -28.51 6.95
CA GLY A 36 -2.10 -27.83 6.57
C GLY A 36 -2.40 -26.91 5.38
N GLY A 37 -3.21 -25.90 5.64
CA GLY A 37 -3.64 -24.89 4.70
C GLY A 37 -3.66 -23.58 5.44
N GLY A 38 -2.47 -23.14 5.90
CA GLY A 38 -2.29 -21.75 6.27
C GLY A 38 -2.76 -20.95 5.07
N SER A 39 -3.92 -20.33 5.18
CA SER A 39 -4.38 -19.28 4.29
C SER A 39 -3.34 -18.18 4.40
N SER A 40 -2.25 -18.35 3.64
CA SER A 40 -1.58 -17.25 2.99
C SER A 40 -2.70 -16.57 2.23
N GLY A 41 -3.41 -15.65 2.91
CA GLY A 41 -4.55 -14.96 2.34
C GLY A 41 -4.08 -14.48 0.99
N ASP A 42 -4.68 -15.07 -0.04
CA ASP A 42 -4.13 -15.10 -1.40
C ASP A 42 -3.59 -13.69 -1.68
N LEU A 43 -2.27 -13.55 -1.90
CA LEU A 43 -1.59 -12.28 -2.17
C LEU A 43 -1.96 -11.80 -3.58
N ARG A 44 -3.24 -11.94 -3.92
CA ARG A 44 -3.84 -11.61 -5.18
C ARG A 44 -4.10 -10.11 -5.18
N THR A 45 -3.58 -9.46 -6.19
CA THR A 45 -3.80 -8.04 -6.40
C THR A 45 -5.30 -7.79 -6.55
N ARG A 46 -5.84 -6.98 -5.63
CA ARG A 46 -7.21 -6.46 -5.76
C ARG A 46 -7.19 -5.20 -6.62
N LYS A 47 -7.04 -5.36 -7.94
CA LYS A 47 -7.04 -4.25 -8.91
C LYS A 47 -8.19 -3.26 -8.65
N GLN A 48 -9.39 -3.80 -8.40
CA GLN A 48 -10.57 -2.98 -8.10
C GLN A 48 -10.42 -2.11 -6.85
N ALA A 49 -9.74 -2.60 -5.80
CA ALA A 49 -9.51 -1.82 -4.58
C ALA A 49 -8.58 -0.64 -4.85
N TRP A 50 -7.49 -0.86 -5.59
CA TRP A 50 -6.56 0.19 -6.01
C TRP A 50 -7.22 1.23 -6.92
N THR A 51 -8.02 0.78 -7.89
CA THR A 51 -8.79 1.68 -8.77
C THR A 51 -9.79 2.51 -7.98
N ARG A 52 -10.60 1.89 -7.11
CA ARG A 52 -11.55 2.62 -6.25
C ARG A 52 -10.86 3.63 -5.33
N ALA A 53 -9.72 3.27 -4.75
CA ALA A 53 -8.94 4.18 -3.93
C ALA A 53 -8.45 5.38 -4.77
N GLY A 54 -7.95 5.14 -5.98
CA GLY A 54 -7.53 6.20 -6.89
C GLY A 54 -8.68 7.11 -7.33
N GLU A 55 -9.85 6.55 -7.66
CA GLU A 55 -11.08 7.26 -7.97
C GLU A 55 -11.54 8.12 -6.78
N GLY A 56 -11.54 7.57 -5.57
CA GLY A 56 -11.92 8.31 -4.36
C GLY A 56 -11.02 9.52 -4.10
N VAL A 57 -9.70 9.36 -4.25
CA VAL A 57 -8.76 10.48 -4.10
C VAL A 57 -8.94 11.53 -5.21
N LYS A 58 -9.26 11.09 -6.45
CA LYS A 58 -9.62 12.03 -7.53
C LYS A 58 -10.97 12.69 -7.31
N GLY A 59 -11.91 12.03 -6.64
CA GLY A 59 -13.16 12.64 -6.16
C GLY A 59 -12.87 13.79 -5.20
N LEU A 60 -12.01 13.56 -4.20
CA LEU A 60 -11.57 14.62 -3.30
C LEU A 60 -10.89 15.79 -4.04
N LYS A 61 -10.10 15.52 -5.08
CA LYS A 61 -9.57 16.57 -5.97
C LYS A 61 -10.69 17.41 -6.59
N ALA A 62 -11.75 16.77 -7.08
CA ALA A 62 -12.89 17.46 -7.69
C ALA A 62 -13.60 18.36 -6.67
N ASP A 63 -13.88 17.83 -5.48
CA ASP A 63 -14.54 18.57 -4.39
C ASP A 63 -13.71 19.79 -3.95
N ILE A 64 -12.39 19.63 -3.79
CA ILE A 64 -11.49 20.75 -3.47
C ILE A 64 -11.52 21.79 -4.58
N SER A 65 -11.50 21.35 -5.85
CA SER A 65 -11.51 22.27 -6.99
C SER A 65 -12.82 23.04 -7.09
N GLU A 66 -13.95 22.42 -6.73
CA GLU A 66 -15.24 23.09 -6.61
C GLU A 66 -15.25 24.09 -5.44
N GLY A 67 -14.72 23.70 -4.28
CA GLY A 67 -14.58 24.59 -3.12
C GLY A 67 -13.72 25.82 -3.43
N LEU A 68 -12.62 25.66 -4.18
CA LEU A 68 -11.77 26.76 -4.64
C LEU A 68 -12.50 27.71 -5.60
N LYS A 69 -13.35 27.18 -6.49
CA LYS A 69 -14.20 28.04 -7.35
C LYS A 69 -15.17 28.87 -6.52
N LYS A 70 -15.86 28.23 -5.56
CA LYS A 70 -16.75 28.95 -4.63
C LYS A 70 -16.01 30.00 -3.81
N LEU A 71 -14.77 29.72 -3.42
CA LEU A 71 -13.91 30.68 -2.74
C LEU A 71 -13.53 31.87 -3.65
N ASP A 72 -13.19 31.61 -4.92
CA ASP A 72 -12.91 32.65 -5.92
C ASP A 72 -14.15 33.52 -6.20
N ASP A 73 -15.32 32.89 -6.34
CA ASP A 73 -16.60 33.58 -6.54
C ASP A 73 -16.92 34.46 -5.32
N GLY A 74 -16.72 33.96 -4.10
CA GLY A 74 -16.94 34.71 -2.86
C GLY A 74 -15.94 35.86 -2.63
N GLN A 75 -14.75 35.79 -3.24
CA GLN A 75 -13.77 36.88 -3.21
C GLN A 75 -14.10 37.99 -4.22
N SER A 76 -14.96 37.71 -5.21
CA SER A 76 -15.36 38.69 -6.21
C SER A 76 -16.14 39.84 -5.58
N GLY A 77 -15.82 41.08 -5.98
CA GLY A 77 -16.47 42.28 -5.44
C GLY A 77 -15.85 42.84 -4.16
N VAL A 78 -14.83 42.21 -3.59
CA VAL A 78 -14.03 42.75 -2.47
C VAL A 78 -13.01 43.81 -2.97
N ALA A 79 -13.32 44.53 -4.05
CA ALA A 79 -12.40 45.46 -4.67
C ALA A 79 -12.15 46.70 -3.79
N GLU A 80 -10.87 47.07 -3.70
CA GLU A 80 -10.33 48.35 -3.19
C GLU A 80 -10.87 48.83 -1.84
N SER A 81 -10.69 48.00 -0.81
CA SER A 81 -10.86 48.41 0.58
C SER A 81 -9.66 49.22 1.10
N SER A 82 -9.07 50.10 0.28
CA SER A 82 -7.90 50.90 0.66
C SER A 82 -8.15 51.61 1.99
N GLY A 83 -7.41 51.23 3.03
CA GLY A 83 -7.58 51.75 4.40
C GLY A 83 -8.35 50.84 5.38
N CYS A 84 -8.96 49.74 4.91
CA CYS A 84 -9.67 48.78 5.76
C CYS A 84 -8.78 47.56 6.06
N GLN A 85 -8.26 47.50 7.29
CA GLN A 85 -7.36 46.42 7.74
C GLN A 85 -8.00 45.02 7.67
N SER A 86 -9.30 44.90 7.94
CA SER A 86 -9.99 43.60 7.91
C SER A 86 -10.08 43.03 6.50
N ALA A 87 -10.26 43.87 5.49
CA ALA A 87 -10.32 43.42 4.10
C ALA A 87 -8.93 43.07 3.54
N ALA A 88 -7.87 43.74 4.00
CA ALA A 88 -6.49 43.32 3.72
C ALA A 88 -6.20 41.93 4.33
N ALA A 89 -6.54 41.73 5.60
CA ALA A 89 -6.39 40.44 6.28
C ALA A 89 -7.22 39.33 5.62
N GLN A 90 -8.44 39.64 5.17
CA GLN A 90 -9.26 38.69 4.39
C GLN A 90 -8.57 38.29 3.09
N LYS A 91 -7.99 39.24 2.35
CA LYS A 91 -7.28 38.96 1.09
C LYS A 91 -6.08 38.02 1.31
N GLU A 92 -5.29 38.26 2.35
CA GLU A 92 -4.18 37.37 2.72
C GLU A 92 -4.65 35.96 3.05
N LEU A 93 -5.76 35.85 3.79
CA LEU A 93 -6.37 34.56 4.12
C LEU A 93 -6.85 33.83 2.85
N TYR A 94 -7.54 34.54 1.95
CA TYR A 94 -7.98 34.01 0.65
C TYR A 94 -6.78 33.48 -0.16
N ASP A 95 -5.73 34.29 -0.32
CA ASP A 95 -4.55 33.92 -1.12
C ASP A 95 -3.86 32.67 -0.53
N SER A 96 -3.78 32.58 0.81
CA SER A 96 -3.26 31.41 1.52
C SER A 96 -4.09 30.15 1.29
N TRP A 97 -5.41 30.22 1.47
CA TRP A 97 -6.31 29.07 1.27
C TRP A 97 -6.35 28.61 -0.17
N ARG A 98 -6.34 29.55 -1.13
CA ARG A 98 -6.29 29.23 -2.56
C ARG A 98 -5.01 28.47 -2.90
N SER A 99 -3.87 28.93 -2.40
CA SER A 99 -2.56 28.27 -2.58
C SER A 99 -2.55 26.87 -1.94
N TYR A 100 -3.00 26.75 -0.70
CA TYR A 100 -3.03 25.47 0.02
C TYR A 100 -3.97 24.46 -0.65
N GLY A 101 -5.23 24.85 -0.91
CA GLY A 101 -6.21 24.00 -1.57
C GLY A 101 -5.75 23.56 -2.97
N GLY A 102 -5.14 24.47 -3.74
CA GLY A 102 -4.56 24.13 -5.05
C GLY A 102 -3.47 23.07 -4.95
N LYS A 103 -2.57 23.18 -3.96
CA LYS A 103 -1.52 22.18 -3.70
C LYS A 103 -2.10 20.82 -3.26
N VAL A 104 -3.09 20.81 -2.37
CA VAL A 104 -3.75 19.57 -1.93
C VAL A 104 -4.50 18.90 -3.08
N SER A 105 -5.24 19.67 -3.90
CA SER A 105 -5.90 19.18 -5.11
C SER A 105 -4.90 18.56 -6.08
N GLY A 106 -3.75 19.22 -6.32
CA GLY A 106 -2.66 18.68 -7.12
C GLY A 106 -2.13 17.35 -6.60
N ARG A 107 -1.85 17.26 -5.28
CA ARG A 107 -1.41 16.01 -4.62
C ARG A 107 -2.43 14.89 -4.75
N CYS A 108 -3.72 15.18 -4.60
CA CYS A 108 -4.79 14.21 -4.79
C CYS A 108 -4.79 13.67 -6.24
N GLY A 109 -4.59 14.54 -7.23
CA GLY A 109 -4.42 14.11 -8.62
C GLY A 109 -3.24 13.15 -8.82
N THR A 110 -2.07 13.48 -8.25
CA THR A 110 -0.88 12.64 -8.33
C THR A 110 -1.09 11.29 -7.63
N VAL A 111 -1.54 11.29 -6.37
CA VAL A 111 -1.74 10.07 -5.58
C VAL A 111 -2.82 9.19 -6.21
N GLY A 112 -3.94 9.77 -6.64
CA GLY A 112 -5.02 9.01 -7.29
C GLY A 112 -4.54 8.32 -8.58
N GLY A 113 -3.74 9.02 -9.40
CA GLY A 113 -3.14 8.42 -10.59
C GLY A 113 -2.12 7.31 -10.28
N LEU A 114 -1.32 7.47 -9.22
CA LEU A 114 -0.38 6.43 -8.76
C LEU A 114 -1.10 5.18 -8.26
N LEU A 115 -2.19 5.33 -7.50
CA LEU A 115 -2.99 4.21 -7.01
C LEU A 115 -3.60 3.40 -8.15
N GLU A 116 -4.20 4.06 -9.14
CA GLU A 116 -4.73 3.38 -10.33
C GLU A 116 -3.64 2.65 -11.12
N ARG A 117 -2.45 3.27 -11.25
CA ARG A 117 -1.31 2.65 -11.93
C ARG A 117 -0.82 1.42 -11.19
N ALA A 118 -0.62 1.51 -9.87
CA ALA A 118 -0.22 0.37 -9.05
C ALA A 118 -1.19 -0.81 -9.21
N GLY A 119 -2.51 -0.54 -9.19
CA GLY A 119 -3.52 -1.58 -9.41
C GLY A 119 -3.44 -2.26 -10.79
N ARG A 120 -3.07 -1.52 -11.84
CA ARG A 120 -2.87 -2.08 -13.19
C ARG A 120 -1.58 -2.91 -13.26
N ASP A 121 -0.47 -2.36 -12.78
CA ASP A 121 0.86 -2.96 -12.93
C ASP A 121 0.97 -4.26 -12.12
N LEU A 122 0.43 -4.25 -10.90
CA LEU A 122 0.35 -5.45 -10.05
C LEU A 122 -0.53 -6.53 -10.68
N ALA A 123 -1.69 -6.16 -11.25
CA ALA A 123 -2.56 -7.12 -11.92
C ALA A 123 -1.94 -7.73 -13.19
N MET A 124 -1.14 -6.95 -13.93
CA MET A 124 -0.37 -7.46 -15.07
C MET A 124 0.72 -8.45 -14.61
N THR A 125 1.40 -8.12 -13.52
CA THR A 125 2.44 -8.98 -12.93
C THR A 125 1.86 -10.30 -12.45
N ASP A 126 0.74 -10.27 -11.71
CA ASP A 126 0.06 -11.48 -11.24
C ASP A 126 -0.37 -12.38 -12.40
N LYS A 127 -0.92 -11.80 -13.47
CA LYS A 127 -1.32 -12.55 -14.67
C LYS A 127 -0.13 -13.21 -15.35
N ALA A 128 1.00 -12.51 -15.48
CA ALA A 128 2.21 -13.07 -16.07
C ALA A 128 2.73 -14.24 -15.24
N ILE A 129 2.74 -14.11 -13.90
CA ILE A 129 3.14 -15.18 -12.98
C ILE A 129 2.19 -16.39 -13.11
N GLU A 130 0.88 -16.15 -13.15
CA GLU A 130 -0.13 -17.21 -13.34
C GLU A 130 0.09 -17.97 -14.66
N GLU A 131 0.41 -17.25 -15.75
CA GLU A 131 0.72 -17.84 -17.05
C GLU A 131 1.99 -18.70 -17.01
N GLU A 132 3.06 -18.26 -16.33
CA GLU A 132 4.28 -19.08 -16.17
C GLU A 132 4.03 -20.33 -15.33
N PHE A 133 3.27 -20.23 -14.23
CA PHE A 133 2.88 -21.41 -13.46
C PHE A 133 2.02 -22.38 -14.26
N ALA A 134 1.11 -21.87 -15.11
CA ALA A 134 0.32 -22.71 -16.00
C ALA A 134 1.21 -23.45 -17.01
N ARG A 135 2.24 -22.80 -17.56
CA ARG A 135 3.22 -23.44 -18.45
C ARG A 135 4.04 -24.53 -17.74
N ILE A 136 4.54 -24.25 -16.54
CA ILE A 136 5.28 -25.25 -15.74
C ILE A 136 4.39 -26.46 -15.45
N ARG A 137 3.14 -26.23 -15.02
CA ARG A 137 2.18 -27.31 -14.79
C ARG A 137 1.92 -28.13 -16.06
N ALA A 138 1.85 -27.49 -17.22
CA ALA A 138 1.68 -28.18 -18.50
C ALA A 138 2.93 -28.99 -18.91
N GLN A 139 4.13 -28.49 -18.61
CA GLN A 139 5.38 -29.15 -18.94
C GLN A 139 5.63 -30.42 -18.10
N TYR A 140 5.23 -30.41 -16.83
CA TYR A 140 5.50 -31.50 -15.88
C TYR A 140 4.23 -32.29 -15.52
N GLN A 141 3.26 -32.42 -16.43
CA GLN A 141 2.04 -33.21 -16.19
C GLN A 141 2.32 -34.71 -16.01
N ASP A 142 3.44 -35.18 -16.54
CA ASP A 142 3.93 -36.56 -16.51
C ASP A 142 4.67 -36.91 -15.21
N THR A 143 4.98 -35.91 -14.37
CA THR A 143 5.69 -36.12 -13.12
C THR A 143 4.70 -36.50 -12.02
N GLU A 144 4.76 -37.74 -11.53
CA GLU A 144 3.91 -38.17 -10.42
C GLU A 144 4.14 -37.31 -9.16
N PRO A 145 3.09 -36.93 -8.43
CA PRO A 145 3.23 -36.23 -7.16
C PRO A 145 3.85 -37.16 -6.10
N VAL A 146 5.15 -37.00 -5.85
CA VAL A 146 5.92 -37.83 -4.90
C VAL A 146 5.92 -37.32 -3.45
N GLY A 147 5.18 -36.25 -3.14
CA GLY A 147 5.07 -35.66 -1.80
C GLY A 147 3.63 -35.61 -1.30
N GLY A 148 3.38 -36.10 -0.07
CA GLY A 148 2.08 -35.99 0.58
C GLY A 148 1.14 -37.19 0.43
N GLN A 149 1.63 -38.36 0.01
CA GLN A 149 0.85 -39.59 0.18
C GLN A 149 0.65 -39.83 1.68
N ALA A 150 -0.54 -39.49 2.19
CA ALA A 150 -1.01 -39.97 3.46
C ALA A 150 -1.01 -41.50 3.39
N LYS A 151 0.06 -42.12 3.88
CA LYS A 151 0.01 -43.54 4.23
C LYS A 151 -1.13 -43.67 5.22
N GLY A 152 -2.23 -44.26 4.76
CA GLY A 152 -3.40 -44.52 5.55
C GLY A 152 -3.00 -45.08 6.91
N ARG A 153 -3.52 -44.45 7.95
CA ARG A 153 -3.59 -45.04 9.29
C ARG A 153 -5.01 -45.52 9.49
#